data_AF-A0A4Z0PPT3-F1
#
_entry.id   AF-A0A4Z0PPT3-F1
#
_cell.length_a   1.000
_cell.length_b   1.000
_cell.length_c   1.000
_cell.angle_alpha   90.00
_cell.angle_beta   90.00
_cell.angle_gamma   90.00
#
_symmetry.space_group_name_H-M   'P 1'
#
loop_
_entity.id
_entity.type
_entity.pdbx_description
1 polymer ?
#
loop_
_entity_poly.entity_id
_entity_poly.type
_entity_poly.pdbx_seq_one_letter_code
_entity_poly.pdbx_strand_id
1 'polypeptide(L)'
;MGQHYISLRKFLAGSERGVQSFGAWLDGQDGYLGVRLRTNDVWRYGWVRVQVASVATDQLTIIVKDCALPNTVLGKQSARATGWQIYPVPATDQVLVLAPATAGPGHITISDACGRRHVAAVLAGPRQSLDLSGLAAGVYVLRTATPTGSFTQRITKQ
;
A
#
# COMPACT_ATOMS: atom_id res chain seq x y z
N MET A 1 2.23 19.92 2.49
CA MET A 1 2.88 20.17 1.18
C MET A 1 4.08 19.24 1.09
N GLY A 2 3.91 18.04 0.53
CA GLY A 2 4.98 17.02 0.50
C GLY A 2 5.89 17.24 -0.69
N GLN A 3 7.20 17.37 -0.46
CA GLN A 3 8.16 17.43 -1.56
C GLN A 3 8.30 16.05 -2.19
N HIS A 4 7.95 15.94 -3.48
CA HIS A 4 8.15 14.74 -4.27
C HIS A 4 9.53 14.82 -4.93
N TYR A 5 10.50 14.08 -4.39
CA TYR A 5 11.84 14.00 -4.96
C TYR A 5 11.92 12.82 -5.93
N ILE A 6 12.07 13.11 -7.22
CA ILE A 6 12.43 12.12 -8.23
C ILE A 6 13.95 12.18 -8.39
N SER A 7 14.66 11.20 -7.83
CA SER A 7 16.11 11.06 -8.02
C SER A 7 16.36 10.01 -9.10
N LEU A 8 16.59 10.47 -10.33
CA LEU A 8 17.06 9.65 -11.44
C LEU A 8 18.56 9.41 -11.24
N ARG A 9 18.92 8.27 -10.63
CA ARG A 9 20.29 7.74 -10.77
C ARG A 9 20.30 6.73 -11.90
N LYS A 10 21.41 6.70 -12.65
CA LYS A 10 21.67 5.81 -13.78
C LYS A 10 21.46 4.34 -13.36
N PHE A 11 20.33 3.76 -13.74
CA PHE A 11 20.04 2.34 -13.56
C PHE A 11 19.88 1.69 -14.93
N LEU A 12 20.32 0.43 -15.00
CA LEU A 12 20.47 -0.38 -16.21
C LEU A 12 19.20 -0.33 -17.05
N ALA A 13 19.37 0.14 -18.27
CA ALA A 13 18.33 0.32 -19.25
C ALA A 13 18.54 -0.82 -20.27
N GLY A 14 17.54 -1.70 -20.45
CA GLY A 14 17.68 -2.91 -21.27
C GLY A 14 16.42 -3.19 -22.09
N SER A 15 16.62 -3.88 -23.22
CA SER A 15 15.56 -4.41 -24.09
C SER A 15 15.53 -5.94 -24.02
N GLU A 16 14.43 -6.55 -24.48
CA GLU A 16 14.18 -8.01 -24.40
C GLU A 16 15.17 -8.87 -25.21
N ARG A 17 16.10 -8.26 -25.96
CA ARG A 17 17.10 -8.96 -26.79
C ARG A 17 18.47 -9.17 -26.13
N GLY A 18 18.52 -9.14 -24.81
CA GLY A 18 19.77 -9.35 -24.08
C GLY A 18 20.63 -8.10 -24.03
N VAL A 19 21.64 -8.16 -23.18
CA VAL A 19 22.55 -7.06 -22.85
C VAL A 19 23.13 -6.45 -24.13
N GLN A 20 22.62 -5.30 -24.56
CA GLN A 20 23.29 -4.45 -25.54
C GLN A 20 23.33 -3.00 -25.06
N SER A 21 24.58 -2.54 -24.97
CA SER A 21 25.14 -1.19 -25.05
C SER A 21 24.31 0.01 -24.61
N PHE A 22 24.90 0.80 -23.71
CA PHE A 22 24.58 2.22 -23.54
C PHE A 22 24.44 2.90 -24.91
N GLY A 23 23.23 3.37 -25.23
CA GLY A 23 22.88 4.06 -26.46
C GLY A 23 21.74 5.06 -26.21
N ALA A 24 21.51 5.98 -27.15
CA ALA A 24 20.62 7.14 -26.96
C ALA A 24 19.11 6.80 -26.98
N TRP A 25 18.72 5.53 -27.16
CA TRP A 25 17.33 5.05 -27.20
C TRP A 25 16.47 5.71 -28.30
N LEU A 26 17.09 6.38 -29.28
CA LEU A 26 16.41 7.17 -30.33
C LEU A 26 15.90 6.32 -31.51
N ASP A 27 15.96 5.00 -31.41
CA ASP A 27 15.64 4.06 -32.48
C ASP A 27 14.12 3.81 -32.63
N GLY A 28 13.30 4.51 -31.85
CA GLY A 28 11.86 4.30 -31.83
C GLY A 28 11.46 2.91 -31.33
N GLN A 29 12.36 2.18 -30.68
CA GLN A 29 12.04 0.89 -30.08
C GLN A 29 11.61 1.06 -28.62
N ASP A 30 11.04 -0.02 -28.08
CA ASP A 30 10.66 -0.06 -26.67
C ASP A 30 11.87 -0.36 -25.79
N GLY A 31 12.05 0.48 -24.77
CA GLY A 31 12.99 0.30 -23.69
C GLY A 31 12.29 0.29 -22.34
N TYR A 32 12.87 -0.42 -21.37
CA TYR A 32 12.36 -0.48 -20.00
C TYR A 32 13.27 0.30 -19.06
N LEU A 33 12.72 1.35 -18.44
CA LEU A 33 13.39 2.16 -17.44
C LEU A 33 13.11 1.60 -16.06
N GLY A 34 14.15 1.17 -15.34
CA GLY A 34 14.07 0.93 -13.91
C GLY A 34 13.90 2.25 -13.17
N VAL A 35 12.84 2.38 -12.39
CA VAL A 35 12.55 3.59 -11.60
C VAL A 35 12.53 3.26 -10.12
N ARG A 36 12.96 4.23 -9.31
CA ARG A 36 12.71 4.23 -7.87
C ARG A 36 12.10 5.54 -7.44
N LEU A 37 11.09 5.45 -6.59
CA LEU A 37 10.39 6.62 -6.04
C LEU A 37 10.43 6.54 -4.52
N ARG A 38 10.68 7.68 -3.86
CA ARG A 38 10.59 7.78 -2.40
C ARG A 38 9.30 8.50 -2.05
N THR A 39 8.49 7.90 -1.19
CA THR A 39 7.27 8.53 -0.67
C THR A 39 7.11 8.15 0.80
N ASN A 40 6.91 9.13 1.69
CA ASN A 40 6.81 8.91 3.14
C ASN A 40 7.97 8.07 3.70
N ASP A 41 9.19 8.40 3.28
CA ASP A 41 10.43 7.72 3.68
C ASP A 41 10.57 6.25 3.20
N VAL A 42 9.66 5.76 2.37
CA VAL A 42 9.71 4.40 1.80
C VAL A 42 10.17 4.47 0.35
N TRP A 43 11.19 3.66 0.02
CA TRP A 43 11.60 3.43 -1.37
C TRP A 43 10.66 2.42 -2.04
N ARG A 44 10.25 2.76 -3.26
CA ARG A 44 9.50 1.88 -4.16
C ARG A 44 10.31 1.70 -5.43
N TYR A 45 10.26 0.51 -5.99
CA TYR A 45 10.95 0.15 -7.22
C TYR A 45 9.94 -0.34 -8.23
N GLY A 46 10.17 -0.03 -9.49
CA GLY A 46 9.31 -0.45 -10.57
C GLY A 46 9.98 -0.26 -11.91
N TRP A 47 9.20 -0.44 -12.97
CA TRP A 47 9.66 -0.20 -14.32
C TRP A 47 8.66 0.65 -15.10
N VAL A 48 9.15 1.36 -16.10
CA VAL A 48 8.36 2.11 -17.08
C VAL A 48 8.79 1.67 -18.47
N ARG A 49 7.85 1.20 -19.28
CA ARG A 49 8.09 0.92 -20.70
C ARG A 49 7.94 2.23 -21.47
N VAL A 50 9.00 2.63 -22.13
CA VAL A 50 9.06 3.85 -22.93
C VAL A 50 9.50 3.55 -24.34
N GLN A 51 9.01 4.34 -25.28
CA GLN A 51 9.53 4.41 -26.64
C GLN A 51 10.09 5.82 -26.82
N VAL A 52 11.34 5.91 -27.26
CA VAL A 52 11.98 7.21 -27.50
C VAL A 52 12.30 7.33 -28.98
N ALA A 53 11.86 8.42 -29.60
CA ALA A 53 12.08 8.68 -31.02
C ALA A 53 12.56 10.12 -31.20
N SER A 54 13.59 10.30 -32.02
CA SER A 54 13.92 11.62 -32.56
C SER A 54 13.04 11.87 -33.78
N VAL A 55 12.31 12.98 -33.78
CA VAL A 55 11.44 13.38 -34.89
C VAL A 55 12.16 14.41 -35.79
N ALA A 56 13.12 15.15 -35.22
CA ALA A 56 14.05 16.06 -35.88
C ALA A 56 15.30 16.25 -35.00
N THR A 57 16.34 16.92 -35.52
CA THR A 57 17.64 17.14 -34.82
C THR A 57 17.48 17.71 -33.41
N ASP A 58 16.45 18.54 -33.18
CA ASP A 58 16.18 19.21 -31.89
C ASP A 58 14.89 18.74 -31.21
N GLN A 59 14.23 17.70 -31.73
CA GLN A 59 12.94 17.22 -31.21
C GLN A 59 12.99 15.76 -30.79
N LEU A 60 12.75 15.54 -29.50
CA LEU A 60 12.64 14.22 -28.87
C LEU A 60 11.18 13.95 -28.49
N THR A 61 10.65 12.80 -28.88
CA THR A 61 9.37 12.29 -28.41
C THR A 61 9.62 11.11 -27.48
N ILE A 62 9.06 11.15 -26.27
CA ILE A 62 9.05 10.05 -25.31
C ILE A 62 7.60 9.61 -25.12
N ILE A 63 7.31 8.37 -25.46
CA ILE A 63 5.99 7.76 -25.28
C ILE A 63 6.08 6.78 -24.11
N VAL A 64 5.30 7.02 -23.06
CA VAL A 64 5.13 6.07 -21.95
C VAL A 64 4.01 5.11 -22.31
N LYS A 65 4.32 3.83 -22.44
CA LYS A 65 3.35 2.79 -22.84
C LYS A 65 2.74 2.07 -21.66
N ASP A 66 3.56 1.74 -20.66
CA ASP A 66 3.13 1.01 -19.48
C ASP A 66 4.06 1.29 -18.29
N CYS A 67 3.58 1.09 -17.08
CA CYS A 67 4.40 1.12 -15.89
C CYS A 67 3.91 0.13 -14.84
N ALA A 68 4.86 -0.59 -14.24
CA ALA A 68 4.59 -1.36 -13.04
C ALA A 68 5.28 -0.68 -11.87
N LEU A 69 4.50 0.10 -11.14
CA LEU A 69 4.86 0.60 -9.83
C LEU A 69 3.94 -0.06 -8.81
N PRO A 70 4.46 -0.80 -7.82
CA PRO A 70 3.61 -1.33 -6.78
C PRO A 70 2.91 -0.16 -6.07
N ASN A 71 1.61 -0.03 -6.31
CA ASN A 71 0.70 0.77 -5.50
C ASN A 71 0.45 0.11 -4.14
N THR A 72 0.97 -1.11 -3.96
CA THR A 72 1.08 -1.83 -2.71
C THR A 72 1.82 -0.92 -1.74
N VAL A 73 1.04 -0.21 -0.92
CA VAL A 73 1.48 0.13 0.42
C VAL A 73 1.95 -1.21 0.97
N LEU A 74 3.26 -1.39 1.15
CA LEU A 74 3.78 -2.47 1.98
C LEU A 74 2.88 -2.43 3.20
N GLY A 75 1.96 -3.40 3.30
CA GLY A 75 1.29 -3.64 4.55
C GLY A 75 2.46 -3.84 5.48
N LYS A 76 2.74 -2.83 6.32
CA LYS A 76 3.61 -3.03 7.47
C LYS A 76 2.96 -4.22 8.11
N GLN A 77 3.55 -5.40 7.94
CA GLN A 77 3.18 -6.55 8.73
C GLN A 77 3.30 -5.99 10.13
N SER A 78 2.15 -5.80 10.78
CA SER A 78 2.14 -5.17 12.08
C SER A 78 3.09 -6.01 12.89
N ALA A 79 4.26 -5.45 13.22
CA ALA A 79 5.01 -5.89 14.37
C ALA A 79 3.93 -6.01 15.43
N ARG A 80 3.65 -7.26 15.84
CA ARG A 80 2.49 -7.65 16.66
C ARG A 80 2.32 -6.55 17.69
N ALA A 81 1.35 -5.66 17.48
CA ALA A 81 1.42 -4.34 18.08
C ALA A 81 1.30 -4.56 19.59
N THR A 82 2.43 -4.44 20.30
CA THR A 82 2.57 -4.99 21.64
C THR A 82 1.48 -4.39 22.52
N GLY A 83 0.58 -5.23 23.04
CA GLY A 83 -0.53 -4.81 23.89
C GLY A 83 -1.89 -4.65 23.20
N TRP A 84 -2.00 -4.77 21.88
CA TRP A 84 -3.31 -4.92 21.23
C TRP A 84 -3.83 -6.35 21.38
N GLN A 85 -5.08 -6.49 21.80
CA GLN A 85 -5.77 -7.78 21.88
C GLN A 85 -7.18 -7.66 21.30
N ILE A 86 -7.60 -8.68 20.57
CA ILE A 86 -8.95 -8.76 20.01
C ILE A 86 -9.50 -10.14 20.34
N TYR A 87 -10.65 -10.18 21.01
CA TYR A 87 -11.32 -11.42 21.38
C TYR A 87 -12.85 -11.23 21.49
N PRO A 88 -13.64 -12.30 21.32
CA PRO A 88 -13.22 -13.61 20.81
C PRO A 88 -12.92 -13.55 19.30
N VAL A 89 -12.01 -14.40 18.83
CA VAL A 89 -11.81 -14.67 17.39
C VAL A 89 -11.67 -16.18 17.23
N PRO A 90 -12.65 -16.89 16.62
CA PRO A 90 -13.87 -16.40 15.96
C PRO A 90 -14.88 -15.69 16.89
N ALA A 91 -15.65 -14.76 16.35
CA ALA A 91 -16.68 -14.00 17.06
C ALA A 91 -18.08 -14.40 16.61
N THR A 92 -19.04 -14.43 17.54
CA THR A 92 -20.46 -14.54 17.24
C THR A 92 -21.02 -13.14 17.06
N ASP A 93 -21.53 -12.46 18.07
CA ASP A 93 -22.24 -11.19 17.84
C ASP A 93 -21.44 -9.95 18.22
N GLN A 94 -20.31 -10.13 18.89
CA GLN A 94 -19.50 -9.01 19.35
C GLN A 94 -18.03 -9.36 19.35
N VAL A 95 -17.20 -8.33 19.19
CA VAL A 95 -15.76 -8.43 19.41
C VAL A 95 -15.30 -7.29 20.32
N LEU A 96 -14.47 -7.64 21.30
CA LEU A 96 -13.80 -6.67 22.15
C LEU A 96 -12.41 -6.38 21.60
N VAL A 97 -12.14 -5.09 21.42
CA VAL A 97 -10.81 -4.56 21.10
C VAL A 97 -10.21 -3.97 22.37
N LEU A 98 -9.09 -4.54 22.81
CA LEU A 98 -8.23 -3.98 23.83
C LEU A 98 -7.07 -3.24 23.18
N ALA A 99 -6.98 -1.94 23.44
CA ALA A 99 -5.89 -1.09 23.00
C ALA A 99 -4.87 -0.90 24.13
N PRO A 100 -3.57 -0.82 23.83
CA PRO A 100 -2.56 -0.44 24.81
C PRO A 100 -2.82 0.98 25.30
N ALA A 101 -2.45 1.30 26.55
CA ALA A 101 -2.64 2.62 27.14
C ALA A 101 -2.01 3.76 26.31
N THR A 102 -0.96 3.44 25.55
CA THR A 102 -0.24 4.37 24.66
C THR A 102 -0.92 4.59 23.31
N ALA A 103 -2.03 3.91 23.01
CA ALA A 103 -2.71 4.03 21.71
C ALA A 103 -3.30 5.43 21.50
N GLY A 104 -3.85 6.05 22.56
CA GLY A 104 -4.63 7.28 22.45
C GLY A 104 -5.96 7.09 21.68
N PRO A 105 -6.74 8.16 21.51
CA PRO A 105 -8.00 8.09 20.77
C PRO A 105 -7.76 7.78 19.28
N GLY A 106 -8.69 7.08 18.64
CA GLY A 106 -8.54 6.71 17.24
C GLY A 106 -9.84 6.26 16.59
N HIS A 107 -9.73 5.62 15.43
CA HIS A 107 -10.86 5.06 14.71
C HIS A 107 -10.68 3.56 14.50
N ILE A 108 -11.79 2.84 14.57
CA ILE A 108 -11.88 1.41 14.28
C ILE A 108 -12.80 1.24 13.08
N THR A 109 -12.39 0.40 12.15
CA THR A 109 -13.16 0.05 10.95
C THR A 109 -13.13 -1.45 10.76
N ILE A 110 -14.28 -2.03 10.41
CA ILE A 110 -14.38 -3.43 9.99
C ILE A 110 -14.82 -3.44 8.53
N SER A 111 -14.07 -4.16 7.70
CA SER A 111 -14.32 -4.28 6.28
C SER A 111 -14.34 -5.75 5.85
N ASP A 112 -15.08 -6.07 4.79
CA ASP A 112 -15.01 -7.39 4.16
C ASP A 112 -13.78 -7.53 3.25
N ALA A 113 -13.64 -8.71 2.61
CA ALA A 113 -12.54 -9.02 1.71
C ALA A 113 -12.49 -8.13 0.45
N CYS A 114 -13.62 -7.53 0.06
CA CYS A 114 -13.71 -6.57 -1.04
C CYS A 114 -13.38 -5.14 -0.59
N GLY A 115 -13.11 -4.91 0.70
CA GLY A 115 -12.82 -3.61 1.28
C GLY A 115 -14.06 -2.76 1.58
N ARG A 116 -15.27 -3.31 1.45
CA ARG A 116 -16.49 -2.60 1.84
C ARG A 116 -16.56 -2.52 3.36
N ARG A 117 -16.70 -1.29 3.86
CA ARG A 117 -16.78 -0.99 5.29
C ARG A 117 -18.17 -1.32 5.82
N HIS A 118 -18.23 -2.13 6.86
CA HIS A 118 -19.48 -2.51 7.55
C HIS A 118 -19.65 -1.82 8.90
N VAL A 119 -18.57 -1.68 9.67
CA VAL A 119 -18.58 -1.01 10.99
C VAL A 119 -17.56 0.11 11.01
N ALA A 120 -17.93 1.24 11.62
CA ALA A 120 -17.04 2.35 11.93
C ALA A 120 -17.32 2.84 13.36
N ALA A 121 -16.31 2.89 14.20
CA ALA A 121 -16.42 3.33 15.58
C ALA A 121 -15.22 4.20 15.98
N VAL A 122 -15.42 5.05 16.98
CA VAL A 122 -14.32 5.80 17.62
C VAL A 122 -13.76 4.94 18.75
N LEU A 123 -12.43 4.79 18.79
CA LEU A 123 -11.73 4.23 19.93
C LEU A 123 -11.58 5.33 20.98
N ALA A 124 -12.48 5.38 21.96
CA ALA A 124 -12.49 6.40 23.01
C ALA A 124 -11.64 6.03 24.24
N GLY A 125 -11.27 4.76 24.39
CA GLY A 125 -10.53 4.26 25.55
C GLY A 125 -9.82 2.93 25.28
N PRO A 126 -9.23 2.31 26.32
CA PRO A 126 -8.45 1.09 26.19
C PRO A 126 -9.29 -0.15 25.88
N ARG A 127 -10.62 -0.06 26.00
CA ARG A 127 -11.56 -1.16 25.73
C ARG A 127 -12.70 -0.63 24.87
N GLN A 128 -12.95 -1.29 23.75
CA GLN A 128 -14.06 -0.96 22.87
C GLN A 128 -14.77 -2.24 22.43
N SER A 129 -16.07 -2.34 22.70
CA SER A 129 -16.91 -3.40 22.15
C SER A 129 -17.49 -2.98 20.80
N LEU A 130 -17.52 -3.90 19.85
CA LEU A 130 -18.10 -3.70 18.52
C LEU A 130 -19.15 -4.78 18.28
N ASP A 131 -20.34 -4.34 17.88
CA ASP A 131 -21.45 -5.21 17.48
C ASP A 131 -21.24 -5.72 16.05
N LEU A 132 -21.36 -7.03 15.87
CA LEU A 132 -21.23 -7.78 14.63
C LEU A 132 -22.52 -8.54 14.29
N SER A 133 -23.60 -8.40 15.07
CA SER A 133 -24.85 -9.15 14.90
C SER A 133 -25.49 -8.96 13.52
N GLY A 134 -25.32 -7.79 12.92
CA GLY A 134 -25.80 -7.48 11.57
C GLY A 134 -24.93 -8.01 10.42
N LEU A 135 -23.81 -8.68 10.71
CA LEU A 135 -22.88 -9.17 9.69
C LEU A 135 -23.12 -10.65 9.39
N ALA A 136 -23.08 -11.00 8.10
CA ALA A 136 -23.09 -12.40 7.67
C ALA A 136 -21.84 -13.14 8.16
N ALA A 137 -21.96 -14.46 8.36
CA ALA A 137 -20.81 -15.33 8.64
C ALA A 137 -19.74 -15.19 7.55
N GLY A 138 -18.47 -15.04 7.94
CA GLY A 138 -17.40 -14.77 6.99
C GLY A 138 -16.13 -14.19 7.61
N VAL A 139 -15.17 -13.86 6.73
CA VAL A 139 -13.88 -13.27 7.11
C VAL A 139 -13.93 -11.77 6.93
N TYR A 140 -13.54 -11.05 7.97
CA TYR A 140 -13.47 -9.60 7.98
C TYR A 140 -12.10 -9.12 8.44
N VAL A 141 -11.77 -7.89 8.07
CA VAL A 141 -10.55 -7.20 8.48
C VAL A 141 -10.93 -6.08 9.42
N LEU A 142 -10.47 -6.16 10.66
CA LEU A 142 -10.55 -5.07 11.62
C LEU A 142 -9.28 -4.24 11.53
N ARG A 143 -9.44 -2.94 11.32
CA ARG A 143 -8.35 -1.97 11.29
C ARG A 143 -8.61 -0.89 12.32
N THR A 144 -7.62 -0.65 13.19
CA THR A 144 -7.57 0.51 14.06
C THR A 144 -6.50 1.48 13.57
N ALA A 145 -6.77 2.77 13.65
CA ALA A 145 -5.76 3.80 13.42
C ALA A 145 -5.87 4.89 14.48
N THR A 146 -4.72 5.16 15.08
CA THR A 146 -4.51 6.09 16.18
C THR A 146 -3.32 7.00 15.83
N PRO A 147 -3.07 8.08 16.59
CA PRO A 147 -1.89 8.93 16.39
C PRO A 147 -0.57 8.18 16.51
N THR A 148 -0.52 7.11 17.31
CA THR A 148 0.69 6.32 17.56
C THR A 148 0.89 5.18 16.58
N GLY A 149 -0.11 4.86 15.75
CA GLY A 149 0.05 3.87 14.69
C GLY A 149 -1.26 3.30 14.18
N SER A 150 -1.15 2.27 13.36
CA SER A 150 -2.30 1.52 12.87
C SER A 150 -2.09 0.02 13.10
N PHE A 151 -3.14 -0.65 13.54
CA PHE A 151 -3.16 -2.09 13.77
C PHE A 151 -4.23 -2.72 12.90
N THR A 152 -3.94 -3.89 12.33
CA THR A 152 -4.87 -4.62 11.46
C THR A 152 -4.88 -6.08 11.86
N GLN A 153 -6.07 -6.65 12.03
CA GLN A 153 -6.25 -8.05 12.38
C GLN A 153 -7.41 -8.66 11.60
N ARG A 154 -7.21 -9.88 11.13
CA ARG A 154 -8.28 -10.71 10.55
C ARG A 154 -9.16 -11.24 11.68
N ILE A 155 -10.48 -11.08 11.54
CA ILE A 155 -11.49 -11.67 12.41
C ILE A 155 -12.41 -12.58 11.58
N THR A 156 -13.01 -13.58 12.23
CA THR A 156 -13.94 -14.51 11.58
C THR A 156 -15.26 -14.46 12.33
N LYS A 157 -16.35 -14.15 11.64
CA LYS A 157 -17.74 -14.17 12.14
C LYS A 157 -18.34 -15.54 11.88
N GLN A 158 -18.92 -16.16 12.90
CA GLN A 158 -19.67 -17.41 12.81
C GLN A 158 -21.17 -17.16 12.81
#